data_AF-A0A8X8ACC7-F1
#
_entry.id   AF-A0A8X8ACC7-F1
#
_cell.length_a   1.000
_cell.length_b   1.000
_cell.length_c   1.000
_cell.angle_alpha   90.00
_cell.angle_beta   90.00
_cell.angle_gamma   90.00
#
_symmetry.space_group_name_H-M   'P 1'
#
loop_
_entity.id
_entity.type
_entity.pdbx_description
1 polymer ?
#
loop_
_entity_poly.entity_id
_entity_poly.type
_entity_poly.pdbx_seq_one_letter_code
_entity_poly.pdbx_strand_id
1 'polypeptide(L)'
;MYFRTKSAAVLSSLSEQELVDCDRSFNSGCEGGLVDFAFQFVLKRHVVTIDKYVDVPQNNEKQLLQAVAAQPVSAGICGSERAFQMYSKGIFTGACSTTLDHAVLIVGYGSENGVDPWSRSFCVALLSSI
;
A
#
# COMPACT_ATOMS: atom_id res chain seq x y z
N MET A 1 -8.78 -6.34 3.02
CA MET A 1 -7.47 -5.65 3.05
C MET A 1 -6.43 -6.60 2.50
N TYR A 2 -5.52 -6.09 1.67
CA TYR A 2 -4.45 -6.88 1.08
C TYR A 2 -3.15 -6.12 1.20
N PHE A 3 -2.04 -6.82 1.45
CA PHE A 3 -0.78 -6.20 1.82
C PHE A 3 0.40 -6.89 1.12
N ARG A 4 1.35 -6.12 0.61
CA ARG A 4 2.54 -6.66 -0.07
C ARG A 4 3.85 -6.05 0.39
N THR A 5 4.88 -6.89 0.47
CA THR A 5 6.26 -6.49 0.74
C THR A 5 7.18 -6.84 -0.43
N LYS A 6 8.20 -6.00 -0.70
CA LYS A 6 9.29 -6.19 -1.67
C LYS A 6 10.55 -6.71 -0.97
N SER A 7 11.19 -7.77 -1.43
CA SER A 7 12.58 -8.06 -1.03
C SER A 7 13.54 -7.40 -2.03
N ALA A 8 13.94 -6.15 -1.80
CA ALA A 8 15.16 -5.50 -2.33
C ALA A 8 15.29 -4.05 -1.84
N ALA A 9 16.48 -3.69 -1.34
CA ALA A 9 16.78 -2.44 -0.63
C ALA A 9 17.68 -1.49 -1.45
N VAL A 10 17.22 -1.07 -2.63
CA VAL A 10 17.79 0.09 -3.33
C VAL A 10 16.70 1.15 -3.42
N LEU A 11 16.95 2.32 -2.83
CA LEU A 11 16.03 3.46 -2.90
C LEU A 11 16.20 4.15 -4.25
N SER A 12 15.75 3.47 -5.29
CA SER A 12 15.65 4.00 -6.64
C SER A 12 14.30 4.69 -6.77
N SER A 13 14.29 5.98 -7.13
CA SER A 13 13.07 6.67 -7.54
C SER A 13 12.55 6.02 -8.82
N LEU A 14 11.52 5.18 -8.69
CA LEU A 14 10.79 4.70 -9.85
C LEU A 14 9.81 5.79 -10.30
N SER A 15 9.69 5.96 -11.60
CA SER A 15 8.68 6.85 -12.16
C SER A 15 7.32 6.16 -12.11
N GLU A 16 6.39 6.70 -11.33
CA GLU A 16 4.99 6.28 -11.34
C GLU A 16 4.42 6.36 -12.77
N GLN A 17 4.83 7.39 -13.52
CA GLN A 17 4.44 7.58 -14.91
C GLN A 17 4.91 6.43 -15.81
N GLU A 18 6.04 5.79 -15.53
CA GLU A 18 6.45 4.61 -16.31
C GLU A 18 5.48 3.45 -16.12
N LEU A 19 5.02 3.19 -14.89
CA LEU A 19 4.02 2.16 -14.63
C LEU A 19 2.72 2.50 -15.35
N VAL A 20 2.25 3.75 -15.23
CA VAL A 20 1.02 4.21 -15.89
C VAL A 20 1.11 4.06 -17.39
N ASP A 21 2.21 4.46 -18.02
CA ASP A 21 2.33 4.47 -19.47
C ASP A 21 2.56 3.07 -20.04
N CYS A 22 3.35 2.25 -19.35
CA CYS A 22 3.92 1.03 -19.91
C CYS A 22 3.33 -0.28 -19.38
N ASP A 23 2.80 -0.30 -18.15
CA ASP A 23 2.19 -1.50 -17.59
C ASP A 23 0.75 -1.63 -18.08
N ARG A 24 0.60 -2.06 -19.35
CA ARG A 24 -0.69 -2.15 -20.04
C ARG A 24 -1.18 -3.58 -20.26
N SER A 25 -0.47 -4.57 -19.71
CA SER A 25 -0.85 -5.98 -19.89
C SER A 25 -2.07 -6.38 -19.07
N PHE A 26 -2.17 -5.85 -17.85
CA PHE A 26 -3.28 -6.12 -16.93
C PHE A 26 -3.74 -4.88 -16.16
N ASN A 27 -2.95 -3.81 -16.18
CA ASN A 27 -3.30 -2.52 -15.62
C ASN A 27 -3.75 -1.57 -16.74
N SER A 28 -4.60 -0.60 -16.38
CA SER A 28 -5.24 0.32 -17.33
C SER A 28 -4.76 1.76 -17.15
N GLY A 29 -3.59 1.96 -16.53
CA GLY A 29 -3.07 3.29 -16.20
C GLY A 29 -4.05 4.04 -15.29
N CYS A 30 -4.47 5.24 -15.70
CA CYS A 30 -5.39 6.09 -14.92
C CYS A 30 -6.83 5.55 -14.82
N GLU A 31 -7.18 4.48 -15.53
CA GLU A 31 -8.46 3.78 -15.31
C GLU A 31 -8.37 2.74 -14.17
N GLY A 32 -7.20 2.64 -13.52
CA GLY A 32 -6.93 1.80 -12.38
C GLY A 32 -6.07 0.58 -12.71
N GLY A 33 -5.80 -0.19 -11.66
CA GLY A 33 -4.93 -1.37 -11.74
C GLY A 33 -4.74 -2.05 -10.39
N LEU A 34 -4.03 -3.17 -10.42
CA LEU A 34 -3.63 -3.92 -9.23
C LEU A 34 -2.12 -3.82 -9.02
N VAL A 35 -1.73 -3.60 -7.77
CA VAL A 35 -0.31 -3.51 -7.35
C VAL A 35 0.46 -4.80 -7.68
N ASP A 36 -0.24 -5.94 -7.73
CA ASP A 36 0.25 -7.26 -8.11
C ASP A 36 0.91 -7.25 -9.49
N PHE A 37 0.19 -6.72 -10.47
CA PHE A 37 0.65 -6.65 -11.84
C PHE A 37 1.77 -5.62 -12.00
N ALA A 38 1.72 -4.53 -11.23
CA ALA A 38 2.81 -3.57 -11.19
C ALA A 38 4.11 -4.20 -10.68
N PHE A 39 4.07 -5.03 -9.62
CA PHE A 39 5.26 -5.77 -9.19
C PHE A 39 5.75 -6.78 -10.23
N GLN A 40 4.85 -7.47 -10.92
CA GLN A 40 5.23 -8.37 -12.02
C GLN A 40 5.86 -7.64 -13.21
N PHE A 41 5.36 -6.45 -13.54
CA PHE A 41 5.94 -5.59 -14.57
C PHE A 41 7.36 -5.16 -14.18
N VAL A 42 7.55 -4.69 -12.94
CA VAL A 42 8.86 -4.26 -12.42
C VAL A 42 9.86 -5.43 -12.42
N LEU A 43 9.43 -6.64 -12.02
CA LEU A 43 10.26 -7.85 -12.11
C LEU A 43 10.79 -8.12 -13.52
N LYS A 44 9.99 -7.83 -14.56
CA LYS A 44 10.36 -8.10 -15.95
C LYS A 44 11.26 -7.01 -16.55
N ARG A 45 11.04 -5.73 -16.20
CA ARG A 45 11.66 -4.58 -16.88
C ARG A 45 13.10 -4.27 -16.49
N HIS A 46 13.67 -4.89 -15.45
CA HIS A 46 15.06 -4.70 -15.00
C HIS A 46 15.47 -3.24 -14.70
N VAL A 47 14.54 -2.29 -14.68
CA VAL A 47 14.76 -0.88 -14.27
C VAL A 47 15.23 -0.84 -12.82
N VAL A 48 14.65 -1.73 -12.00
CA VAL A 48 15.13 -2.08 -10.67
C VAL A 48 15.00 -3.59 -10.49
N THR A 49 15.95 -4.21 -9.81
CA THR A 49 15.88 -5.63 -9.47
C THR A 49 15.14 -5.78 -8.15
N ILE A 50 14.03 -6.51 -8.18
CA ILE A 50 13.32 -6.98 -7.00
C ILE A 50 13.35 -8.50 -7.04
N ASP A 51 13.75 -9.16 -5.96
CA ASP A 51 13.94 -10.61 -6.00
C ASP A 51 12.58 -11.33 -5.98
N LYS A 52 11.67 -10.82 -5.14
CA LYS A 52 10.30 -11.32 -5.01
C LYS A 52 9.41 -10.29 -4.31
N TYR A 53 8.11 -10.55 -4.39
CA TYR A 53 7.11 -9.94 -3.53
C TYR A 53 6.31 -11.03 -2.82
N VAL A 54 5.74 -10.72 -1.66
CA VAL A 54 4.89 -11.66 -0.90
C VAL A 54 3.67 -10.97 -0.33
N ASP A 55 2.61 -11.75 -0.17
CA ASP A 55 1.33 -11.36 0.42
C ASP A 55 1.45 -11.50 1.93
N VAL A 56 1.01 -10.50 2.68
CA VAL A 56 0.73 -10.73 4.10
C VAL A 56 -0.62 -11.44 4.20
N PRO A 57 -0.74 -12.50 5.03
CA PRO A 57 -2.00 -13.18 5.25
C PRO A 57 -3.13 -12.22 5.65
N GLN A 58 -4.28 -12.37 5.00
CA GLN A 58 -5.44 -11.54 5.25
C GLN A 58 -5.90 -11.65 6.71
N ASN A 59 -6.41 -10.54 7.25
CA ASN A 59 -6.94 -10.45 8.62
C ASN A 59 -5.92 -10.85 9.71
N ASN A 60 -4.62 -10.79 9.41
CA ASN A 60 -3.55 -11.09 10.36
C ASN A 60 -2.74 -9.82 10.68
N GLU A 61 -3.28 -8.99 11.57
CA GLU A 61 -2.67 -7.72 11.95
C GLU A 61 -1.25 -7.91 12.53
N LYS A 62 -1.01 -9.00 13.27
CA LYS A 62 0.32 -9.29 13.82
C LYS A 62 1.37 -9.46 12.72
N GLN A 63 1.05 -10.22 11.67
CA GLN A 63 1.97 -10.40 10.54
C GLN A 63 2.13 -9.11 9.73
N LEU A 64 1.06 -8.32 9.60
CA LEU A 64 1.14 -7.02 8.97
C LEU A 64 2.10 -6.08 9.71
N LEU A 65 1.99 -6.01 11.03
CA LEU A 65 2.88 -5.19 11.84
C LEU A 65 4.33 -5.67 11.73
N GLN A 66 4.57 -6.98 11.73
CA GLN A 66 5.89 -7.54 11.48
C GLN A 66 6.44 -7.14 10.10
N ALA A 67 5.60 -7.16 9.07
CA ALA A 67 5.97 -6.75 7.72
C ALA A 67 6.31 -5.25 7.64
N VAL A 68 5.46 -4.40 8.24
CA VAL A 68 5.65 -2.93 8.26
C VAL A 68 6.89 -2.54 9.08
N ALA A 69 7.17 -3.26 10.17
CA ALA A 69 8.39 -3.05 10.95
C ALA A 69 9.67 -3.37 10.17
N ALA A 70 9.58 -4.27 9.19
CA ALA A 70 10.72 -4.60 8.33
C ALA A 70 10.89 -3.60 7.17
N GLN A 71 9.79 -3.10 6.60
CA GLN A 71 9.81 -2.26 5.39
C GLN A 71 8.43 -1.69 5.04
N PRO A 72 8.35 -0.69 4.14
CA PRO A 72 7.07 -0.22 3.62
C PRO A 72 6.24 -1.32 2.96
N VAL A 73 4.91 -1.26 3.15
CA VAL A 73 3.94 -2.28 2.71
C VAL A 73 2.84 -1.64 1.88
N SER A 74 2.68 -2.06 0.63
CA SER A 74 1.55 -1.62 -0.20
C SER A 74 0.26 -2.22 0.34
N ALA A 75 -0.80 -1.41 0.50
CA ALA A 75 -2.08 -1.82 1.06
C ALA A 75 -3.27 -1.36 0.21
N GLY A 76 -4.32 -2.19 0.11
CA GLY A 76 -5.61 -1.78 -0.45
C GLY A 76 -6.59 -1.35 0.65
N ILE A 77 -7.21 -0.18 0.48
CA ILE A 77 -8.22 0.40 1.39
C ILE A 77 -9.47 0.86 0.61
N CYS A 78 -10.54 1.21 1.34
CA CYS A 78 -11.66 1.94 0.78
C CYS A 78 -11.37 3.46 0.83
N GLY A 79 -10.92 4.03 -0.28
CA GLY A 79 -10.61 5.46 -0.38
C GLY A 79 -11.82 6.31 -0.79
N SER A 80 -12.86 5.71 -1.39
CA SER A 80 -14.04 6.44 -1.85
C SER A 80 -15.00 6.88 -0.74
N GLU A 81 -14.82 6.41 0.50
CA GLU A 81 -15.69 6.79 1.61
C GLU A 81 -15.57 8.28 1.92
N ARG A 82 -16.70 9.00 2.06
CA ARG A 82 -16.70 10.46 2.23
C ARG A 82 -15.95 10.89 3.49
N ALA A 83 -16.04 10.09 4.55
CA ALA A 83 -15.32 10.34 5.79
C ALA A 83 -13.79 10.30 5.58
N PHE A 84 -13.31 9.39 4.71
CA PHE A 84 -11.89 9.27 4.39
C PHE A 84 -11.43 10.41 3.46
N GLN A 85 -12.24 10.79 2.47
CA GLN A 85 -11.91 11.92 1.57
C GLN A 85 -11.74 13.25 2.31
N MET A 86 -12.55 13.47 3.36
CA MET A 86 -12.53 14.71 4.16
C MET A 86 -11.58 14.62 5.38
N TYR A 87 -10.92 13.47 5.57
CA TYR A 87 -9.99 13.27 6.66
C TYR A 87 -8.75 14.15 6.48
N SER A 88 -8.25 14.74 7.58
CA SER A 88 -7.11 15.66 7.53
C SER A 88 -6.07 15.45 8.64
N LYS A 89 -6.47 14.97 9.82
CA LYS A 89 -5.56 14.78 10.97
C LYS A 89 -6.11 13.81 12.01
N GLY A 90 -5.21 13.27 12.83
CA GLY A 90 -5.50 12.39 13.97
C GLY A 90 -5.37 10.91 13.65
N ILE A 91 -6.25 10.10 14.24
CA ILE A 91 -6.42 8.68 13.89
C ILE A 91 -7.79 8.55 13.23
N PHE A 92 -7.82 8.04 12.00
CA PHE A 92 -9.07 7.77 11.30
C PHE A 92 -9.74 6.50 11.87
N THR A 93 -10.94 6.65 12.43
CA THR A 93 -11.77 5.55 12.97
C THR A 93 -13.14 5.47 12.29
N GLY A 94 -13.31 6.15 11.15
CA GLY A 94 -14.55 6.15 10.39
C GLY A 94 -14.85 4.77 9.77
N ALA A 95 -16.09 4.63 9.28
CA ALA A 95 -16.49 3.42 8.57
C ALA A 95 -15.59 3.19 7.35
N CYS A 96 -15.30 1.92 7.06
CA CYS A 96 -14.69 1.52 5.81
C CYS A 96 -15.39 0.28 5.27
N SER A 97 -15.81 0.34 4.01
CA SER A 97 -16.34 -0.83 3.29
C SER A 97 -15.23 -1.89 3.11
N THR A 98 -15.64 -3.14 2.91
CA THR A 98 -14.72 -4.21 2.51
C THR A 98 -14.35 -4.15 1.02
N THR A 99 -15.05 -3.33 0.23
CA THR A 99 -14.69 -3.01 -1.15
C THR A 99 -13.45 -2.12 -1.16
N LEU A 100 -12.36 -2.64 -1.73
CA LEU A 100 -11.09 -1.91 -1.86
C LEU A 100 -11.05 -1.24 -3.22
N ASP A 101 -10.80 0.07 -3.24
CA ASP A 101 -10.77 0.89 -4.46
C ASP A 101 -9.60 1.88 -4.48
N HIS A 102 -8.75 1.85 -3.45
CA HIS A 102 -7.61 2.74 -3.35
C HIS A 102 -6.37 2.00 -2.84
N ALA A 103 -5.25 2.20 -3.52
CA ALA A 103 -3.95 1.64 -3.13
C ALA A 103 -3.14 2.70 -2.38
N VAL A 104 -2.54 2.30 -1.27
CA VAL A 104 -1.74 3.18 -0.42
C VAL A 104 -0.45 2.49 0.03
N LEU A 105 0.49 3.27 0.59
CA LEU A 105 1.72 2.73 1.16
C LEU A 105 1.73 2.92 2.67
N ILE A 106 1.78 1.82 3.42
CA ILE A 106 2.03 1.87 4.86
C ILE A 106 3.53 2.00 5.06
N VAL A 107 3.95 3.08 5.71
CA VAL A 107 5.37 3.40 5.98
C VAL A 107 5.77 3.21 7.44
N GLY A 108 4.79 2.98 8.31
CA GLY A 108 5.02 2.75 9.73
C GLY A 108 3.72 2.52 10.49
N TYR A 109 3.85 2.34 11.80
CA TYR A 109 2.72 2.33 12.71
C TYR A 109 3.14 2.89 14.07
N GLY A 110 2.16 3.34 14.85
CA GLY A 110 2.38 3.85 16.20
C GLY A 110 1.12 3.78 17.05
N SER A 111 1.21 4.29 18.26
CA SER A 111 0.08 4.56 19.14
C SER A 111 0.12 6.03 19.53
N GLU A 112 -1.03 6.68 19.56
CA GLU A 112 -1.16 8.06 20.00
C GLU A 112 -1.77 8.10 21.41
N ASN A 113 -1.13 8.84 22.32
CA ASN A 113 -1.64 9.15 23.67
C ASN A 113 -2.05 7.96 24.56
N GLY A 114 -1.52 6.75 24.33
CA GLY A 114 -1.89 5.57 25.12
C GLY A 114 -3.33 5.13 24.93
N VAL A 115 -3.99 5.58 23.85
CA VAL A 115 -5.24 4.98 23.38
C VAL A 115 -4.89 3.54 23.01
N ASP A 116 -5.42 2.63 23.83
CA ASP A 116 -5.33 1.17 23.83
C ASP A 116 -3.96 0.56 23.44
N PRO A 117 -3.32 -0.25 24.31
CA PRO A 117 -2.10 -0.99 23.95
C PRO A 117 -2.29 -1.95 22.75
N TRP A 118 -3.53 -2.18 22.35
CA TRP A 118 -3.95 -3.01 21.22
C TRP A 118 -4.30 -2.20 19.97
N SER A 119 -4.59 -0.90 20.08
CA SER A 119 -4.89 -0.07 18.91
C SER A 119 -3.60 0.51 18.33
N ARG A 120 -3.16 -0.06 17.20
CA ARG A 120 -2.06 0.48 16.41
C ARG A 120 -2.61 1.21 15.20
N SER A 121 -2.18 2.45 15.03
CA SER A 121 -2.52 3.26 13.87
C SER A 121 -1.42 3.13 12.83
N PHE A 122 -1.80 2.78 11.60
CA PHE A 122 -0.87 2.75 10.48
C PHE A 122 -0.62 4.18 9.98
N CYS A 123 0.65 4.53 9.81
CA CYS A 123 1.06 5.72 9.08
C CYS A 123 1.05 5.37 7.59
N VAL A 124 0.16 6.04 6.85
CA VAL A 124 -0.04 5.80 5.43
C VAL A 124 0.50 6.99 4.66
N ALA A 125 1.46 6.73 3.77
CA ALA A 125 1.78 7.65 2.69
C ALA A 125 0.75 7.40 1.58
N LEU A 126 0.00 8.44 1.23
CA LEU A 126 -0.80 8.42 0.01
C LEU A 126 0.21 8.38 -1.15
N LEU A 127 0.26 7.23 -1.82
CA LEU A 127 0.87 7.17 -3.14
C LEU A 127 0.00 8.06 -4.01
N SER A 128 0.60 9.04 -4.66
CA SER A 128 -0.07 9.95 -5.60
C SER A 128 -1.01 9.11 -6.48
N SER A 129 -2.28 9.49 -6.53
CA SER A 129 -3.31 8.82 -7.32
C SER A 129 -2.77 8.47 -8.71
N ILE A 130 -2.66 7.17 -8.98
CA ILE A 130 -2.49 6.64 -10.35
C ILE A 130 -3.79 6.91 -11.12
#